data_AF-A0A3M8XCV7-F1
#
_entry.id   AF-A0A3M8XCV7-F1
#
_cell.length_a   1.000
_cell.length_b   1.000
_cell.length_c   1.000
_cell.angle_alpha   90.00
_cell.angle_beta   90.00
_cell.angle_gamma   90.00
#
_symmetry.space_group_name_H-M   'P 1'
#
loop_
_entity.id
_entity.type
_entity.pdbx_description
1 polymer ?
#
loop_
_entity_poly.entity_id
_entity_poly.type
_entity_poly.pdbx_seq_one_letter_code
_entity_poly.pdbx_strand_id
1 'polypeptide(L)' 'MTAPYEKVVQALRKSLEETNTLKQRNQQLRAAAREPIAIVGMGCRFPGGVASPEGLWEMLVSGGDG' A
#
# COMPACT_ATOMS: atom_id res chain seq x y z
N MET A 1 11.82 -50.88 3.73
CA MET A 1 10.75 -50.45 2.78
C MET A 1 10.33 -48.98 2.94
N THR A 2 10.93 -48.19 3.84
CA THR A 2 10.50 -46.81 4.19
C THR A 2 11.24 -45.68 3.43
N ALA A 3 12.45 -45.93 2.91
CA ALA A 3 13.25 -44.94 2.20
C ALA A 3 12.55 -44.25 0.99
N PRO A 4 11.66 -44.91 0.23
CA PRO A 4 10.90 -44.24 -0.84
C PRO A 4 9.86 -43.24 -0.30
N TYR A 5 9.16 -43.57 0.80
CA TYR A 5 8.15 -42.69 1.40
C TYR A 5 8.79 -41.46 2.05
N GLU A 6 9.94 -41.62 2.71
CA GLU A 6 10.69 -40.49 3.29
C GLU A 6 11.10 -39.48 2.22
N LYS A 7 11.56 -39.92 1.05
CA LYS A 7 11.89 -39.02 -0.07
C LYS A 7 10.68 -38.23 -0.54
N VAL A 8 9.51 -38.87 -0.65
CA VAL A 8 8.26 -38.21 -1.03
C VAL A 8 7.86 -37.16 0.02
N VAL A 9 7.93 -37.51 1.30
CA VAL A 9 7.62 -36.58 2.40
C VAL A 9 8.58 -35.39 2.42
N GLN A 10 9.87 -35.60 2.18
CA GLN A 10 10.85 -34.51 2.13
C GLN A 10 10.63 -33.59 0.93
N ALA A 11 10.35 -34.17 -0.25
CA ALA A 11 10.01 -33.39 -1.43
C ALA A 11 8.74 -32.55 -1.22
N LEU A 12 7.70 -33.14 -0.61
CA LEU A 12 6.47 -32.43 -0.30
C LEU A 12 6.71 -31.31 0.72
N ARG A 13 7.47 -31.57 1.79
CA ARG A 13 7.83 -30.54 2.78
C ARG A 13 8.53 -29.36 2.13
N LYS A 14 9.53 -29.63 1.29
CA LYS A 14 10.26 -28.59 0.56
C LYS A 14 9.33 -27.78 -0.34
N SER A 15 8.43 -28.44 -1.07
CA SER A 15 7.46 -27.75 -1.93
C SER A 15 6.48 -26.87 -1.14
N LEU A 16 6.04 -27.33 0.04
CA LEU A 16 5.18 -26.53 0.93
C LEU A 16 5.90 -25.29 1.48
N GLU A 17 7.18 -25.43 1.85
CA GLU A 17 8.03 -24.32 2.30
C GLU A 17 8.20 -23.26 1.19
N GLU A 18 8.48 -23.71 -0.04
CA GLU A 18 8.58 -22.84 -1.21
C GLU A 18 7.25 -22.11 -1.49
N THR A 19 6.13 -22.83 -1.44
CA THR A 19 4.80 -22.25 -1.64
C THR A 19 4.48 -21.21 -0.58
N ASN A 20 4.81 -21.47 0.68
CA ASN A 20 4.58 -20.53 1.78
C ASN A 20 5.39 -19.24 1.59
N THR A 21 6.66 -19.39 1.20
CA THR A 21 7.56 -18.27 0.91
C THR A 21 7.00 -17.40 -0.23
N LEU A 22 6.54 -18.02 -1.32
CA LEU A 22 5.95 -17.30 -2.45
C LEU A 22 4.65 -16.59 -2.07
N LYS A 23 3.79 -17.24 -1.26
CA LYS A 23 2.57 -16.61 -0.75
C LYS A 23 2.86 -15.38 0.08
N GLN A 24 3.82 -15.47 1.00
CA GLN A 24 4.23 -14.35 1.83
C GLN A 24 4.77 -13.19 0.98
N ARG A 25 5.61 -13.49 -0.02
CA ARG A 25 6.14 -12.46 -0.92
C ARG A 25 5.04 -11.84 -1.79
N ASN A 26 4.09 -12.63 -2.28
CA ASN A 26 2.95 -12.10 -3.03
C ASN A 26 2.08 -11.19 -2.15
N GLN A 27 1.86 -11.58 -0.88
CA GLN A 27 1.12 -10.76 0.07
C GLN A 27 1.83 -9.43 0.35
N GLN A 28 3.16 -9.44 0.52
CA GLN A 28 3.96 -8.22 0.68
C GLN A 28 3.85 -7.29 -0.53
N LEU A 29 3.98 -7.84 -1.74
CA LEU A 29 3.83 -7.06 -2.98
C LEU A 29 2.43 -6.48 -3.12
N ARG A 30 1.38 -7.25 -2.79
CA ARG A 30 0.00 -6.77 -2.80
C ARG A 30 -0.24 -5.68 -1.75
N ALA A 31 0.35 -5.81 -0.56
CA ALA A 31 0.26 -4.82 0.50
C ALA A 31 0.94 -3.51 0.07
N ALA A 32 2.17 -3.59 -0.44
CA ALA A 32 2.89 -2.43 -0.96
C ALA A 32 2.15 -1.77 -2.14
N ALA A 33 1.58 -2.56 -3.06
CA ALA A 33 0.80 -2.04 -4.19
C ALA A 33 -0.52 -1.36 -3.78
N ARG A 34 -0.99 -1.61 -2.55
CA ARG A 34 -2.21 -1.01 -1.99
C ARG A 34 -1.91 -0.14 -0.79
N GLU A 35 -0.66 0.21 -0.57
CA GLU A 35 -0.25 1.05 0.54
C GLU A 35 -0.85 2.46 0.34
N PRO A 36 -1.64 2.96 1.30
CA PRO A 36 -2.19 4.30 1.21
C PRO A 36 -1.08 5.35 1.15
N ILE A 37 -1.25 6.35 0.27
CA ILE A 37 -0.30 7.47 0.18
C ILE A 37 -0.74 8.58 1.12
N ALA A 38 0.13 8.94 2.07
CA ALA A 38 -0.11 10.05 2.97
C ALA A 38 0.20 11.41 2.30
N ILE A 39 -0.75 12.35 2.36
CA ILE A 39 -0.50 13.75 2.02
C ILE A 39 0.07 14.42 3.27
N VAL A 40 1.38 14.72 3.25
CA VAL A 40 2.11 15.25 4.42
C VAL A 40 2.21 16.78 4.43
N GLY A 41 1.79 17.45 3.36
CA GLY A 41 1.80 18.89 3.23
C GLY A 41 1.11 19.35 1.96
N MET A 42 0.65 20.60 1.96
CA MET A 42 -0.03 21.23 0.82
C MET A 42 0.42 22.68 0.70
N GLY A 43 0.35 23.23 -0.51
CA GLY A 43 0.60 24.63 -0.80
C GLY A 43 -0.14 25.03 -2.07
N CYS A 44 -0.60 26.27 -2.15
CA CYS A 44 -1.36 26.73 -3.30
C CYS A 44 -1.28 28.25 -3.53
N ARG A 45 -1.68 28.66 -4.74
CA ARG A 45 -1.97 30.03 -5.14
C ARG A 45 -3.18 29.95 -6.08
N PHE A 46 -4.28 30.56 -5.67
CA PHE A 46 -5.54 30.58 -6.43
C PHE A 46 -5.99 32.03 -6.68
N PRO A 47 -6.96 32.24 -7.60
CA PRO A 47 -7.71 33.48 -7.72
C PRO A 47 -8.33 33.95 -6.39
N GLY A 48 -8.84 35.18 -6.36
CA GLY A 48 -9.33 35.79 -5.12
C GLY A 48 -8.24 36.12 -4.08
N GLY A 49 -6.96 36.03 -4.44
CA GLY A 49 -5.84 36.33 -3.55
C GLY A 49 -5.48 35.21 -2.57
N VAL A 50 -6.04 34.01 -2.74
CA VAL A 50 -5.78 32.87 -1.86
C VAL A 50 -4.37 32.32 -2.07
N ALA A 51 -3.57 32.33 -1.00
CA ALA A 51 -2.15 31.97 -1.04
C ALA A 51 -1.75 30.88 -0.04
N SER A 52 -2.71 30.19 0.57
CA SER A 52 -2.44 29.04 1.42
C SER A 52 -3.65 28.10 1.47
N PRO A 53 -3.45 26.83 1.85
CA PRO A 53 -4.56 25.91 2.09
C PRO A 53 -5.57 26.43 3.13
N GLU A 54 -5.11 27.14 4.15
CA GLU A 54 -5.96 27.76 5.17
C GLU A 54 -6.83 28.87 4.56
N GLY A 55 -6.23 29.75 3.75
CA GLY A 55 -6.97 30.79 3.05
C GLY A 55 -7.99 30.22 2.06
N LEU A 56 -7.67 29.09 1.41
CA LEU A 56 -8.63 28.37 0.57
C LEU A 56 -9.80 27.83 1.41
N TRP A 57 -9.49 27.24 2.56
CA TRP A 57 -10.50 26.69 3.45
C TRP A 57 -11.47 27.78 3.96
N GLU A 58 -10.93 28.92 4.38
CA GLU A 58 -11.74 30.09 4.78
C GLU A 58 -12.65 30.59 3.65
N MET A 59 -12.13 30.68 2.42
CA MET A 59 -12.92 31.08 1.25
C MET A 59 -14.07 30.10 0.98
N LEU A 60 -13.81 28.79 1.00
CA LEU A 60 -14.82 27.75 0.77
C LEU A 60 -15.91 27.76 1.84
N VAL A 61 -15.54 27.91 3.12
CA VAL A 61 -16.49 27.92 4.24
C VAL A 61 -17.33 29.20 4.25
N SER A 62 -16.76 30.34 3.85
CA SER A 62 -17.49 31.60 3.70
C SER A 62 -18.36 31.67 2.44
N GLY A 63 -18.25 30.69 1.54
CA GLY A 63 -18.99 30.65 0.27
C GLY A 63 -18.54 31.73 -0.71
N GLY A 64 -17.27 32.17 -0.63
CA GLY A 64 -16.72 33.17 -1.53
C GLY A 64 -16.55 32.64 -2.95
N ASP A 65 -16.78 33.53 -3.93
CA ASP A 65 -16.48 33.27 -5.34
C ASP A 65 -15.01 33.63 -5.61
N GLY A 66 -14.26 32.69 -6.21
CA GLY A 66 -12.84 32.80 -6.52
C GLY A 66 -12.55 33.43 -7.88
#